data_AF-A0A7S0DRD3-F1
#
_entry.id   AF-A0A7S0DRD3-F1
#
_cell.length_a   1.000
_cell.length_b   1.000
_cell.length_c   1.000
_cell.angle_alpha   90.00
_cell.angle_beta   90.00
_cell.angle_gamma   90.00
#
_symmetry.space_group_name_H-M   'P 1'
#
loop_
_entity.id
_entity.type
_entity.pdbx_description
1 polymer ?
#
loop_
_entity_poly.entity_id
_entity_poly.type
_entity_poly.pdbx_seq_one_letter_code
_entity_poly.pdbx_strand_id
1 'polypeptide(L)'
;VTRVRSRGGTLLVMDRWKRFQFFDLKPVTEANGKSSLRVFRDFEPSCSCGGQGYLVYGDSRGVIRVLDGEMKLQNNFQAFKESVVALGQPTKYPETVFVALGHDTIE
;
A
#
# COMPACT_ATOMS: atom_id res chain seq x y z
N VAL A 1 11.09 -22.44 18.10
CA VAL A 1 9.88 -23.31 18.01
C VAL A 1 9.96 -24.29 19.15
N THR A 2 9.08 -24.17 20.15
CA THR A 2 9.03 -25.14 21.25
C THR A 2 7.93 -26.13 20.92
N ARG A 3 8.28 -27.40 20.69
CA ARG A 3 7.30 -28.47 20.42
C ARG A 3 6.81 -29.01 21.75
N VAL A 4 5.53 -28.80 22.06
CA VAL A 4 4.83 -29.54 23.10
C VAL A 4 4.00 -30.61 22.40
N ARG A 5 4.27 -31.89 22.70
CA ARG A 5 3.48 -33.03 22.20
C ARG A 5 2.33 -33.28 23.17
N SER A 6 1.10 -33.08 22.71
CA SER A 6 -0.11 -33.65 23.31
C SER A 6 -0.59 -34.81 22.43
N ARG A 7 -0.99 -35.93 23.05
CA ARG A 7 -1.55 -37.09 22.34
C ARG A 7 -2.92 -36.67 21.78
N GLY A 8 -3.05 -36.61 20.45
CA GLY A 8 -4.35 -36.55 19.78
C GLY A 8 -4.72 -35.26 19.05
N GLY A 9 -3.79 -34.33 18.82
CA GLY A 9 -4.06 -33.17 17.97
C GLY A 9 -2.90 -32.18 17.97
N THR A 10 -2.48 -31.72 16.78
CA THR A 10 -1.49 -30.64 16.68
C THR A 10 -2.20 -29.33 16.97
N LEU A 11 -2.15 -28.85 18.21
CA LEU A 11 -2.52 -27.48 18.54
C LEU A 11 -1.32 -26.60 18.15
N LEU A 12 -1.46 -25.80 17.09
CA LEU A 12 -0.52 -24.72 16.80
C LEU A 12 -0.80 -23.59 17.79
N VAL A 13 -0.11 -23.60 18.93
CA VAL A 13 -0.19 -22.50 19.88
C VAL A 13 0.62 -21.33 19.32
N MET A 14 -0.09 -20.24 18.98
CA MET A 14 0.46 -19.07 18.30
C MET A 14 1.08 -18.12 19.35
N ASP A 15 2.19 -18.55 19.97
CA ASP A 15 2.70 -17.98 21.25
C ASP A 15 3.56 -16.71 21.15
N ARG A 16 3.63 -16.06 19.98
CA ARG A 16 4.50 -14.89 19.80
C ARG A 16 3.86 -13.78 19.00
N TRP A 17 2.75 -13.26 19.49
CA TRP A 17 2.34 -11.91 19.13
C TRP A 17 3.31 -10.92 19.79
N LYS A 18 4.34 -10.48 19.06
CA LYS A 18 5.09 -9.28 19.46
C LYS A 18 4.14 -8.10 19.31
N ARG A 19 3.74 -7.48 20.43
CA ARG A 19 3.10 -6.17 20.39
C ARG A 19 4.12 -5.18 19.85
N PHE A 20 3.94 -4.75 18.61
CA PHE A 20 4.67 -3.62 18.08
C PHE A 20 4.11 -2.36 18.75
N GLN A 21 4.98 -1.60 19.41
CA GLN A 21 4.66 -0.19 19.67
C GLN A 21 4.68 0.51 18.33
N PHE A 22 3.51 0.87 17.84
CA PHE A 22 3.40 1.77 16.70
C PHE A 22 3.99 3.12 17.12
N PHE A 23 4.73 3.75 16.22
CA PHE A 23 5.36 5.04 16.47
C PHE A 23 4.31 6.13 16.62
N ASP A 24 4.58 7.15 17.44
CA ASP A 24 3.76 8.35 17.49
C ASP A 24 3.88 9.09 16.15
N LEU A 25 2.83 9.01 15.34
CA LEU A 25 2.75 9.70 14.06
C LEU A 25 2.65 11.21 14.31
N LYS A 26 3.69 11.95 13.90
CA LYS A 26 3.65 13.42 13.86
C LYS A 26 3.22 13.87 12.47
N PRO A 27 2.14 14.65 12.33
CA PRO A 27 1.73 15.17 11.03
C PRO A 27 2.77 16.17 10.53
N VAL A 28 3.38 15.89 9.38
CA VAL A 28 4.20 16.89 8.66
C VAL A 28 3.24 17.71 7.79
N THR A 29 2.72 18.80 8.36
CA THR A 29 1.85 19.74 7.65
C THR A 29 2.63 21.01 7.34
N GLU A 30 2.44 21.55 6.14
CA GLU A 30 2.79 22.95 5.88
C GLU A 30 1.86 23.86 6.71
N ALA A 31 2.29 25.08 7.01
CA ALA A 31 1.52 26.05 7.81
C ALA A 31 0.11 26.38 7.24
N ASN A 32 -0.16 25.97 6.00
CA ASN A 32 -1.43 26.12 5.28
C ASN A 32 -2.38 24.91 5.43
N GLY A 33 -2.04 23.92 6.27
CA GLY A 33 -2.85 22.71 6.48
C GLY A 33 -2.80 21.70 5.34
N LYS A 34 -2.00 21.94 4.28
CA LYS A 34 -1.79 21.00 3.18
C LYS A 34 -0.63 20.06 3.50
N SER A 35 -0.68 18.86 2.92
CA SER A 35 0.44 17.93 2.93
C SER A 35 1.69 18.62 2.39
N SER A 36 2.80 18.55 3.16
CA SER A 36 4.10 19.07 2.72
C SER A 36 4.68 18.28 1.55
N LEU A 37 4.12 17.10 1.27
CA LEU A 37 4.52 16.26 0.16
C LEU A 37 3.83 16.74 -1.10
N ARG A 38 4.59 17.48 -1.93
CA ARG A 38 4.12 18.02 -3.23
C ARG A 38 3.43 16.96 -4.11
N VAL A 39 3.85 15.70 -4.00
CA VAL A 39 3.33 14.54 -4.73
C VAL A 39 1.87 14.17 -4.41
N PHE A 40 1.28 14.71 -3.35
CA PHE A 40 -0.12 14.47 -2.96
C PHE A 40 -0.99 15.74 -2.99
N ARG A 41 -0.50 16.87 -3.53
CA ARG A 41 -1.27 18.13 -3.54
C ARG A 41 -2.51 18.08 -4.43
N ASP A 42 -2.43 17.29 -5.50
CA ASP A 42 -3.44 17.15 -6.55
C ASP A 42 -3.91 15.70 -6.68
N PHE A 43 -3.58 14.85 -5.70
CA PHE A 43 -3.83 13.41 -5.71
C PHE A 43 -4.12 12.95 -4.29
N GLU A 44 -5.30 12.39 -4.09
CA GLU A 44 -5.75 11.86 -2.82
C GLU A 44 -5.76 10.33 -2.90
N PRO A 45 -4.78 9.64 -2.28
CA PRO A 45 -4.69 8.19 -2.38
C PRO A 45 -5.91 7.50 -1.74
N SER A 46 -6.59 6.63 -2.48
CA SER A 46 -7.66 5.75 -1.98
C SER A 46 -7.14 4.38 -1.55
N CYS A 47 -6.11 3.90 -2.24
CA CYS A 47 -5.48 2.60 -1.97
C CYS A 47 -3.98 2.67 -2.25
N SER A 48 -3.24 1.73 -1.67
CA SER A 48 -1.79 1.64 -1.85
C SER A 48 -1.29 0.21 -1.76
N CYS A 49 -0.22 -0.09 -2.48
CA CYS A 49 0.63 -1.24 -2.21
C CYS A 49 2.10 -0.82 -2.24
N GLY A 50 2.97 -1.61 -1.62
CA GLY A 50 4.40 -1.29 -1.61
C GLY A 50 5.26 -2.53 -1.51
N GLY A 51 6.44 -2.44 -2.13
CA GLY A 51 7.49 -3.44 -2.03
C GLY A 51 8.65 -3.18 -2.97
N GLN A 52 9.81 -3.72 -2.60
CA GLN A 52 11.08 -3.63 -3.35
C GLN A 52 11.46 -2.20 -3.78
N GLY A 53 11.28 -1.23 -2.87
CA GLY A 53 11.73 0.14 -3.06
C GLY A 53 10.73 1.07 -3.74
N TYR A 54 9.54 0.59 -4.10
CA TYR A 54 8.48 1.41 -4.67
C TYR A 54 7.22 1.41 -3.80
N LEU A 55 6.52 2.55 -3.86
CA LEU A 55 5.19 2.75 -3.31
C LEU A 55 4.26 3.08 -4.48
N VAL A 56 3.19 2.31 -4.62
CA VAL A 56 2.18 2.51 -5.66
C VAL A 56 0.89 2.93 -5.00
N TYR A 57 0.31 4.02 -5.48
CA TYR A 57 -0.95 4.56 -5.00
C TYR A 57 -1.96 4.65 -6.12
N GLY A 58 -3.22 4.39 -5.81
CA GLY A 58 -4.37 4.64 -6.68
C GLY A 58 -5.26 5.70 -6.06
N ASP A 59 -5.98 6.45 -6.89
CA ASP A 59 -6.97 7.44 -6.42
C ASP A 59 -8.41 7.15 -6.89
N SER A 60 -9.33 7.97 -6.40
CA SER A 60 -10.76 7.96 -6.74
C SER A 60 -11.09 8.49 -8.13
N ARG A 61 -10.08 8.88 -8.92
CA ARG A 61 -10.21 9.31 -10.32
C ARG A 61 -9.58 8.29 -11.29
N GLY A 62 -9.17 7.13 -10.80
CA GLY A 62 -8.64 6.04 -11.62
C GLY A 62 -7.17 6.20 -12.00
N VAL A 63 -6.45 7.13 -11.36
CA VAL A 63 -5.05 7.42 -11.61
C VAL A 63 -4.17 6.56 -10.69
N ILE A 64 -3.08 6.04 -11.22
CA ILE A 64 -2.03 5.36 -10.46
C ILE A 64 -0.74 6.18 -10.46
N ARG A 65 -0.16 6.37 -9.27
CA ARG A 65 1.17 6.99 -9.06
C ARG A 65 2.15 5.99 -8.49
N VAL A 66 3.35 5.97 -9.04
CA VAL A 66 4.48 5.16 -8.56
C VAL A 66 5.55 6.10 -8.02
N LEU A 67 5.93 5.91 -6.76
CA LEU A 67 6.97 6.65 -6.08
C LEU A 67 8.11 5.70 -5.70
N ASP A 68 9.33 6.22 -5.68
CA ASP A 68 10.48 5.50 -5.11
C ASP A 68 10.56 5.66 -3.59
N GLY A 69 11.56 5.02 -2.98
CA GLY A 69 11.85 5.12 -1.54
C GLY A 69 12.23 6.52 -1.05
N GLU A 70 12.52 7.46 -1.95
CA GLU A 70 12.76 8.88 -1.65
C GLU A 70 11.50 9.74 -1.81
N MET A 71 10.33 9.11 -2.02
CA MET A 71 9.05 9.78 -2.27
C MET A 71 9.07 10.65 -3.54
N LYS A 72 9.94 10.36 -4.50
CA LYS A 72 9.92 11.01 -5.81
C LYS A 72 8.96 10.28 -6.73
N LEU A 73 8.16 11.04 -7.46
CA LEU A 73 7.24 10.52 -8.46
C LEU A 73 8.04 9.96 -9.65
N GLN A 74 8.02 8.65 -9.82
CA GLN A 74 8.67 7.95 -10.92
C GLN A 74 7.73 7.80 -12.11
N ASN A 75 6.43 7.57 -11.86
CA ASN A 75 5.44 7.45 -12.93
C ASN A 75 4.03 7.86 -12.44
N ASN A 76 3.19 8.29 -13.38
CA ASN A 76 1.80 8.67 -13.17
C ASN A 76 1.00 8.40 -14.45
N PHE A 77 -0.07 7.61 -14.36
CA PHE A 77 -0.88 7.25 -15.52
C PHE A 77 -2.34 6.95 -15.15
N GLN A 78 -3.23 7.10 -16.13
CA GLN A 78 -4.64 6.76 -16.02
C GLN A 78 -4.80 5.24 -16.21
N ALA A 79 -5.25 4.53 -15.17
CA ALA A 79 -5.44 3.08 -15.21
C ALA A 79 -6.90 2.69 -15.45
N PHE A 80 -7.83 3.47 -14.89
CA PHE A 80 -9.28 3.28 -15.00
C PHE A 80 -9.94 4.63 -15.27
N LYS A 81 -11.10 4.69 -15.93
CA LYS A 81 -11.86 5.93 -16.16
C LYS A 81 -12.44 6.52 -14.87
N GLU A 82 -12.84 5.67 -13.91
CA GLU A 82 -13.49 6.15 -12.69
C GLU A 82 -12.58 6.07 -11.47
N SER A 83 -12.22 4.89 -10.99
CA SER A 83 -11.53 4.76 -9.70
C SER A 83 -10.63 3.54 -9.61
N VAL A 84 -9.53 3.67 -8.87
CA VAL A 84 -8.73 2.53 -8.40
C VAL A 84 -9.27 2.09 -7.04
N VAL A 85 -9.66 0.82 -6.94
CA VAL A 85 -10.27 0.22 -5.74
C VAL A 85 -9.23 -0.53 -4.93
N ALA A 86 -8.35 -1.27 -5.59
CA ALA A 86 -7.33 -2.06 -4.90
C ALA A 86 -6.04 -2.14 -5.71
N LEU A 87 -4.94 -2.23 -4.97
CA LEU A 87 -3.60 -2.48 -5.50
C LEU A 87 -2.97 -3.65 -4.76
N GLY A 88 -2.25 -4.49 -5.48
CA GLY A 88 -1.57 -5.65 -4.91
C GLY A 88 -0.28 -5.98 -5.64
N GLN A 89 0.71 -6.45 -4.89
CA GLN A 89 1.98 -6.89 -5.45
C GLN A 89 2.06 -8.42 -5.33
N PRO A 90 2.17 -9.17 -6.45
CA PRO A 90 2.23 -10.62 -6.41
C PRO A 90 3.53 -11.12 -5.74
N THR A 91 3.43 -12.17 -4.93
CA THR A 91 4.59 -12.77 -4.25
C THR A 91 5.59 -13.40 -5.21
N LYS A 92 5.14 -13.86 -6.38
CA LYS A 92 5.99 -14.56 -7.36
C LYS A 92 6.90 -13.61 -8.15
N TYR A 93 6.45 -12.38 -8.39
CA TYR A 93 7.18 -11.38 -9.18
C TYR A 93 7.06 -9.98 -8.55
N PRO A 94 7.50 -9.82 -7.29
CA PRO A 94 7.27 -8.58 -6.57
C PRO A 94 8.03 -7.42 -7.23
N GLU A 95 9.16 -7.66 -7.88
CA GLU A 95 10.00 -6.57 -8.43
C GLU A 95 9.49 -5.99 -9.75
N THR A 96 8.61 -6.70 -10.46
CA THR A 96 8.30 -6.37 -11.86
C THR A 96 6.82 -6.15 -12.13
N VAL A 97 5.94 -6.63 -11.24
CA VAL A 97 4.50 -6.61 -11.48
C VAL A 97 3.77 -6.07 -10.26
N PHE A 98 2.79 -5.22 -10.50
CA PHE A 98 1.68 -4.98 -9.58
C PHE A 98 0.37 -5.24 -10.33
N VAL A 99 -0.68 -5.45 -9.56
CA VAL A 99 -2.04 -5.68 -10.04
C VAL A 99 -2.90 -4.55 -9.49
N ALA A 100 -3.74 -4.00 -10.34
CA ALA A 100 -4.73 -2.99 -9.98
C ALA A 100 -6.13 -3.49 -10.31
N LEU A 101 -7.08 -3.18 -9.45
CA LEU A 101 -8.51 -3.37 -9.66
C LEU A 101 -9.19 -2.00 -9.57
N GLY A 102 -10.13 -1.75 -10.47
CA GLY A 102 -10.81 -0.46 -10.57
C GLY A 102 -12.13 -0.56 -11.30
N HIS A 103 -12.85 0.56 -11.32
CA HIS A 103 -14.14 0.69 -11.99
C HIS A 103 -13.98 1.44 -13.31
N ASP A 104 -14.58 0.87 -14.34
CA ASP A 104 -14.79 1.49 -15.65
C ASP A 104 -16.25 1.32 -16.03
N THR A 105 -16.94 2.42 -16.35
CA THR A 105 -18.19 2.35 -17.10
C THR A 105 -17.87 2.15 -18.58
N ILE A 106 -18.48 1.11 -19.15
CA ILE A 106 -18.49 0.87 -20.60
C ILE A 106 -19.59 1.78 -21.16
N GLU A 107 -19.18 2.77 -21.94
CA GLU A 107 -20.09 3.55 -22.80
C GLU A 107 -20.35 2.78 -24.11
#